data_AF-A0A2V1B7B0-F1
#
_entry.id   AF-A0A2V1B7B0-F1
#
_cell.length_a   1.000
_cell.length_b   1.000
_cell.length_c   1.000
_cell.angle_alpha   90.00
_cell.angle_beta   90.00
_cell.angle_gamma   90.00
#
_symmetry.space_group_name_H-M   'P 1'
#
loop_
_entity.id
_entity.type
_entity.pdbx_description
1 polymer ?
#
loop_
_entity_poly.entity_id
_entity_poly.type
_entity_poly.pdbx_seq_one_letter_code
_entity_poly.pdbx_strand_id
1 'polypeptide(L)'
;MLDLLFKGNELRLREGEKVTATWRTTEEADNTLVLETPKKSITLVIKDFYQIRVNVVLAVKEIVEQLIYGFKPDANLDRIYNNLANWNVGYSFITGEHNNLQKAFHTLKIAATSAESPRCLINEKFQYRVSRCQEYLRDVDVLVRTLFAAVHFTFGLPGRGTEINLIIWANSREHIKNVYVRYKTILIITDNSKLKSSAGKPFWVVRAVPKSVARLLFLYIAYIRPFANSLQRVSAPQNAERTAYLYVSYHSSRKHFSATDRSSALHSLTNALSMPMKIGLYRQASVAIAKKYLENTVKDINP
;
A
#
# COMPACT_ATOMS: atom_id res chain seq x y z
N MET A 1 -30.92 14.97 -23.26
CA MET A 1 -31.24 14.55 -21.88
C MET A 1 -30.67 13.17 -21.55
N LEU A 2 -30.77 12.18 -22.45
CA LEU A 2 -30.14 10.85 -22.28
C LEU A 2 -28.62 10.87 -22.11
N ASP A 3 -27.88 11.69 -22.88
CA ASP A 3 -26.41 11.79 -22.76
C ASP A 3 -25.92 12.29 -21.39
N LEU A 4 -26.69 13.18 -20.75
CA LEU A 4 -26.41 13.68 -19.40
C LEU A 4 -26.65 12.59 -18.35
N LEU A 5 -27.69 11.76 -18.55
CA LEU A 5 -27.96 10.59 -17.72
C LEU A 5 -26.89 9.51 -17.89
N PHE A 6 -26.42 9.26 -19.11
CA PHE A 6 -25.32 8.33 -19.39
C PHE A 6 -24.01 8.80 -18.77
N LYS A 7 -23.60 10.06 -19.00
CA LYS A 7 -22.44 10.67 -18.33
C LYS A 7 -22.58 10.67 -16.82
N GLY A 8 -23.77 10.97 -16.30
CA GLY A 8 -24.07 10.94 -14.87
C GLY A 8 -23.95 9.54 -14.28
N ASN A 9 -24.44 8.51 -14.98
CA ASN A 9 -24.30 7.12 -14.56
C ASN A 9 -22.85 6.63 -14.65
N GLU A 10 -22.12 7.01 -15.69
CA GLU A 10 -20.71 6.68 -15.86
C GLU A 10 -19.87 7.33 -14.74
N LEU A 11 -20.16 8.59 -14.39
CA LEU A 11 -19.57 9.28 -13.24
C LEU A 11 -19.95 8.61 -11.93
N ARG A 12 -21.21 8.23 -11.71
CA ARG A 12 -21.68 7.51 -10.52
C ARG A 12 -21.00 6.15 -10.36
N LEU A 13 -20.84 5.40 -11.45
CA LEU A 13 -20.11 4.13 -11.47
C LEU A 13 -18.62 4.33 -11.16
N ARG A 14 -18.04 5.44 -11.62
CA ARG A 14 -16.62 5.78 -11.42
C ARG A 14 -16.31 6.38 -10.04
N GLU A 15 -17.27 7.06 -9.41
CA GLU A 15 -17.10 7.75 -8.12
C GLU A 15 -17.69 6.99 -6.92
N GLY A 16 -18.57 6.02 -7.17
CA GLY A 16 -19.24 5.21 -6.15
C GLY A 16 -20.64 5.72 -5.80
N GLU A 17 -21.34 4.96 -4.96
CA GLU A 17 -22.68 5.34 -4.47
C GLU A 17 -22.62 6.68 -3.70
N LYS A 18 -23.69 7.48 -3.79
CA LYS A 18 -23.83 8.70 -2.99
C LYS A 18 -23.87 8.30 -1.51
N VAL A 19 -23.03 8.95 -0.71
CA VAL A 19 -22.97 8.70 0.74
C VAL A 19 -23.19 10.00 1.46
N THR A 20 -24.13 9.97 2.40
CA THR A 20 -24.40 11.06 3.33
C THR A 20 -23.64 10.77 4.62
N ALA A 21 -22.92 11.78 5.14
CA ALA A 21 -22.13 11.67 6.35
C ALA A 21 -22.72 12.62 7.40
N THR A 22 -23.18 12.07 8.53
CA THR A 22 -23.80 12.82 9.62
C THR A 22 -23.14 12.49 10.95
N TRP A 23 -22.90 13.50 11.77
CA TRP A 23 -22.40 13.33 13.13
C TRP A 23 -23.58 13.24 14.09
N ARG A 24 -23.53 12.30 15.04
CA ARG A 24 -24.51 12.26 16.13
C ARG A 24 -24.15 13.32 17.17
N THR A 25 -25.11 14.12 17.58
CA THR A 25 -24.93 15.27 18.49
C THR A 25 -25.56 15.00 19.87
N THR A 26 -25.07 13.99 20.56
CA THR A 26 -25.37 13.77 21.99
C THR A 26 -24.04 13.69 22.77
N GLU A 27 -24.05 13.99 24.08
CA GLU A 27 -22.84 14.07 24.93
C GLU A 27 -21.95 12.81 24.84
N GLU A 28 -22.55 11.63 24.67
CA GLU A 28 -21.82 10.36 24.49
C GLU A 28 -21.48 10.03 23.01
N ALA A 29 -22.17 10.65 22.04
CA ALA A 29 -22.11 10.27 20.63
C ALA A 29 -21.39 11.28 19.72
N ASP A 30 -20.81 12.38 20.24
CA ASP A 30 -20.10 13.38 19.44
C ASP A 30 -18.89 12.77 18.66
N ASN A 31 -18.41 11.61 19.08
CA ASN A 31 -17.39 10.81 18.41
C ASN A 31 -17.96 9.72 17.48
N THR A 32 -19.21 9.84 17.05
CA THR A 32 -19.88 8.87 16.19
C THR A 32 -20.26 9.49 14.84
N LEU A 33 -19.71 8.92 13.78
CA LEU A 33 -20.01 9.27 12.40
C LEU A 33 -20.96 8.22 11.81
N VAL A 34 -22.09 8.64 11.30
CA VAL A 34 -23.01 7.78 10.55
C VAL A 34 -22.82 8.03 9.06
N LEU A 35 -22.59 6.95 8.32
CA LEU A 35 -22.50 6.96 6.86
C LEU A 35 -23.69 6.21 6.27
N GLU A 36 -24.53 6.95 5.55
CA GLU A 36 -25.72 6.40 4.90
C GLU A 36 -25.48 6.26 3.40
N THR A 37 -25.67 5.04 2.90
CA THR A 37 -25.79 4.75 1.47
C THR A 37 -27.22 4.30 1.17
N PRO A 38 -27.67 4.30 -0.10
CA PRO A 38 -29.02 3.84 -0.45
C PRO A 38 -29.33 2.40 -0.01
N LYS A 39 -28.31 1.60 0.32
CA LYS A 39 -28.43 0.17 0.65
C LYS A 39 -28.11 -0.16 2.10
N LYS A 40 -27.42 0.73 2.83
CA LYS A 40 -26.95 0.46 4.19
C LYS A 40 -26.64 1.73 4.96
N SER A 41 -26.86 1.68 6.27
CA SER A 41 -26.32 2.64 7.22
C SER A 41 -25.16 2.00 7.97
N ILE A 42 -24.04 2.71 8.07
CA ILE A 42 -22.85 2.27 8.81
C ILE A 42 -22.57 3.31 9.88
N THR A 43 -22.56 2.87 11.13
CA THR A 43 -22.16 3.69 12.27
C THR A 43 -20.69 3.44 12.56
N LEU A 44 -19.90 4.50 12.59
CA LEU A 44 -18.47 4.48 12.85
C LEU A 44 -18.19 5.26 14.13
N VAL A 45 -17.68 4.59 15.15
CA VAL A 45 -17.10 5.27 16.31
C VAL A 45 -15.66 5.63 15.96
N ILE A 46 -15.25 6.87 16.28
CA ILE A 46 -13.93 7.38 15.91
C ILE A 46 -12.79 6.52 16.47
N LYS A 47 -12.95 5.97 17.67
CA LYS A 47 -12.02 5.02 18.26
C LYS A 47 -11.77 3.80 17.36
N ASP A 48 -12.83 3.23 16.79
CA ASP A 48 -12.72 2.05 15.92
C ASP A 48 -12.00 2.41 14.62
N PHE A 49 -12.27 3.61 14.10
CA PHE A 49 -11.58 4.12 12.91
C PHE A 49 -10.06 4.27 13.13
N TYR A 50 -9.64 4.73 14.31
CA TYR A 50 -8.23 4.75 14.70
C TYR A 50 -7.68 3.33 14.93
N GLN A 51 -8.44 2.46 15.58
CA GLN A 51 -8.00 1.10 15.89
C GLN A 51 -7.71 0.28 14.62
N ILE A 52 -8.49 0.45 13.54
CA ILE A 52 -8.20 -0.17 12.24
C ILE A 52 -6.79 0.20 11.74
N ARG A 53 -6.39 1.46 11.89
CA ARG A 53 -5.05 1.92 11.47
C ARG A 53 -3.95 1.24 12.28
N VAL A 54 -4.15 1.10 13.58
CA VAL A 54 -3.19 0.41 14.46
C VAL A 54 -3.09 -1.07 14.10
N ASN A 55 -4.24 -1.75 14.00
CA ASN A 55 -4.31 -3.19 13.77
C ASN A 55 -3.69 -3.58 12.43
N VAL A 56 -3.94 -2.82 11.35
CA VAL A 56 -3.34 -3.13 10.04
C VAL A 56 -1.82 -2.98 10.06
N VAL A 57 -1.28 -2.00 10.80
CA VAL A 57 0.17 -1.80 10.92
C VAL A 57 0.82 -2.93 11.71
N LEU A 58 0.17 -3.38 12.78
CA LEU A 58 0.61 -4.55 13.56
C LEU A 58 0.58 -5.82 12.71
N ALA A 59 -0.48 -6.06 11.96
CA ALA A 59 -0.58 -7.21 11.06
C ALA A 59 0.53 -7.21 10.00
N VAL A 60 0.84 -6.06 9.39
CA VAL A 60 2.00 -5.96 8.47
C VAL A 60 3.30 -6.30 9.19
N LYS A 61 3.50 -5.76 10.39
CA LYS A 61 4.72 -6.00 11.18
C LYS A 61 4.91 -7.49 11.46
N GLU A 62 3.87 -8.19 11.91
CA GLU A 62 3.91 -9.63 12.18
C GLU A 62 4.27 -10.44 10.93
N ILE A 63 3.64 -10.14 9.79
CA ILE A 63 3.92 -10.83 8.52
C ILE A 63 5.37 -10.55 8.07
N VAL A 64 5.85 -9.31 8.19
CA VAL A 64 7.23 -8.95 7.87
C VAL A 64 8.21 -9.70 8.78
N GLU A 65 7.96 -9.77 10.08
CA GLU A 65 8.81 -10.49 11.05
C GLU A 65 8.93 -11.98 10.70
N GLN A 66 7.86 -12.60 10.23
CA GLN A 66 7.89 -13.98 9.72
C GLN A 66 8.70 -14.10 8.43
N LEU A 67 8.48 -13.20 7.46
CA LEU A 67 9.13 -13.25 6.14
C LEU A 67 10.62 -12.89 6.17
N ILE A 68 11.10 -12.22 7.21
CA ILE A 68 12.53 -11.89 7.35
C ILE A 68 13.32 -12.98 8.10
N TYR A 69 12.70 -14.06 8.58
CA TYR A 69 13.41 -15.18 9.24
C TYR A 69 14.32 -14.74 10.41
N GLY A 70 13.86 -13.79 11.24
CA GLY A 70 14.63 -13.27 12.37
C GLY A 70 15.83 -12.40 11.99
N PHE A 71 16.12 -12.23 10.71
CA PHE A 71 17.13 -11.29 10.22
C PHE A 71 16.76 -9.86 10.61
N LYS A 72 17.75 -9.08 11.05
CA LYS A 72 17.61 -7.67 11.44
C LYS A 72 18.31 -6.77 10.40
N PRO A 73 17.65 -6.44 9.28
CA PRO A 73 18.20 -5.51 8.29
C PRO A 73 18.37 -4.10 8.85
N ASP A 74 19.42 -3.39 8.40
CA ASP A 74 19.48 -1.94 8.57
C ASP A 74 18.39 -1.31 7.70
N ALA A 75 17.40 -0.73 8.36
CA ALA A 75 16.26 -0.05 7.77
C ALA A 75 16.21 1.42 8.23
N ASN A 76 17.39 2.04 8.33
CA ASN A 76 17.51 3.46 8.61
C ASN A 76 17.30 4.28 7.33
N LEU A 77 16.08 4.79 7.15
CA LEU A 77 15.70 5.65 6.03
C LEU A 77 16.46 6.99 5.99
N ASP A 78 17.12 7.39 7.08
CA ASP A 78 17.90 8.64 7.13
C ASP A 78 19.15 8.58 6.25
N ARG A 79 19.65 7.37 6.01
CA ARG A 79 20.87 7.10 5.25
C ARG A 79 20.61 6.82 3.77
N ILE A 80 19.34 6.71 3.38
CA ILE A 80 18.98 6.37 2.01
C ILE A 80 19.04 7.61 1.14
N TYR A 81 19.99 7.59 0.20
CA TYR A 81 20.07 8.58 -0.85
C TYR A 81 19.08 8.25 -1.98
N ASN A 82 18.27 9.23 -2.38
CA ASN A 82 17.36 9.08 -3.51
C ASN A 82 17.44 10.30 -4.42
N ASN A 83 18.04 10.13 -5.61
CA ASN A 83 18.04 11.18 -6.63
C ASN A 83 16.64 11.28 -7.26
N LEU A 84 15.98 12.42 -7.09
CA LEU A 84 14.64 12.67 -7.63
C LEU A 84 14.66 12.99 -9.14
N ALA A 85 15.80 13.45 -9.65
CA ALA A 85 15.98 13.88 -11.04
C ALA A 85 16.50 12.77 -11.98
N ASN A 86 16.79 11.57 -11.46
CA ASN A 86 17.25 10.47 -12.30
C ASN A 86 16.05 9.75 -12.96
N TRP A 87 16.00 9.81 -14.28
CA TRP A 87 14.93 9.27 -15.12
C TRP A 87 15.32 7.99 -15.87
N ASN A 88 16.51 7.44 -15.60
CA ASN A 88 16.96 6.21 -16.23
C ASN A 88 15.99 5.07 -15.94
N VAL A 89 15.72 4.25 -16.95
CA VAL A 89 14.85 3.07 -16.82
C VAL A 89 15.44 2.12 -15.78
N GLY A 90 14.60 1.62 -14.87
CA GLY A 90 15.01 0.77 -13.76
C GLY A 90 15.59 1.51 -12.55
N TYR A 91 15.76 2.84 -12.62
CA TYR A 91 16.28 3.59 -11.48
C TYR A 91 15.28 3.66 -10.31
N SER A 92 15.78 3.38 -9.10
CA SER A 92 15.12 3.53 -7.81
C SER A 92 16.17 3.74 -6.72
N PHE A 93 15.75 3.99 -5.47
CA PHE A 93 16.69 4.03 -4.36
C PHE A 93 17.38 2.66 -4.10
N ILE A 94 16.85 1.54 -4.62
CA ILE A 94 17.53 0.24 -4.53
C ILE A 94 18.73 0.16 -5.48
N THR A 95 18.59 0.71 -6.68
CA THR A 95 19.61 0.60 -7.73
C THR A 95 20.68 1.68 -7.62
N GLY A 96 20.46 2.74 -6.83
CA GLY A 96 21.46 3.74 -6.51
C GLY A 96 22.64 3.13 -5.74
N GLU A 97 23.85 3.24 -6.30
CA GLU A 97 25.07 2.61 -5.77
C GLU A 97 25.38 3.03 -4.33
N HIS A 98 25.13 4.29 -3.99
CA HIS A 98 25.35 4.84 -2.63
C HIS A 98 24.60 4.09 -1.51
N ASN A 99 23.52 3.37 -1.82
CA ASN A 99 22.70 2.70 -0.81
C ASN A 99 23.11 1.24 -0.57
N ASN A 100 23.92 0.63 -1.45
CA ASN A 100 24.33 -0.79 -1.35
C ASN A 100 23.17 -1.81 -1.22
N LEU A 101 21.98 -1.49 -1.76
CA LEU A 101 20.77 -2.31 -1.56
C LEU A 101 20.55 -3.40 -2.61
N GLN A 102 21.22 -3.35 -3.76
CA GLN A 102 20.98 -4.31 -4.86
C GLN A 102 21.18 -5.78 -4.44
N LYS A 103 22.12 -6.03 -3.52
CA LYS A 103 22.44 -7.36 -3.00
C LYS A 103 21.92 -7.59 -1.57
N ALA A 104 21.20 -6.65 -0.98
CA ALA A 104 20.80 -6.72 0.44
C ALA A 104 19.92 -7.94 0.77
N PHE A 105 19.14 -8.43 -0.20
CA PHE A 105 18.31 -9.63 -0.03
C PHE A 105 19.11 -10.95 0.11
N HIS A 106 20.41 -10.98 -0.21
CA HIS A 106 21.21 -12.21 -0.07
C HIS A 106 21.33 -12.67 1.39
N THR A 107 21.43 -11.73 2.33
CA THR A 107 21.45 -12.06 3.77
C THR A 107 20.12 -12.67 4.21
N LEU A 108 19.00 -12.16 3.68
CA LEU A 108 17.69 -12.78 3.90
C LEU A 108 17.63 -14.19 3.30
N LYS A 109 18.17 -14.39 2.10
CA LYS A 109 18.27 -15.72 1.48
C LYS A 109 19.06 -16.68 2.37
N ILE A 110 20.18 -16.25 2.96
CA ILE A 110 20.97 -17.07 3.89
C ILE A 110 20.12 -17.46 5.11
N ALA A 111 19.45 -16.51 5.75
CA ALA A 111 18.57 -16.79 6.89
C ALA A 111 17.43 -17.78 6.53
N ALA A 112 16.81 -17.61 5.37
CA ALA A 112 15.74 -18.47 4.88
C ALA A 112 16.19 -19.89 4.50
N THR A 113 17.49 -20.09 4.27
CA THR A 113 18.09 -21.38 3.88
C THR A 113 18.94 -22.02 4.98
N SER A 114 19.04 -21.38 6.15
CA SER A 114 19.69 -21.96 7.32
C SER A 114 18.95 -23.22 7.79
N ALA A 115 19.68 -24.25 8.20
CA ALA A 115 19.12 -25.47 8.77
C ALA A 115 18.36 -25.22 10.09
N GLU A 116 18.74 -24.17 10.83
CA GLU A 116 18.09 -23.74 12.07
C GLU A 116 16.75 -23.02 11.83
N SER A 117 16.45 -22.66 10.57
CA SER A 117 15.21 -21.98 10.22
C SER A 117 14.02 -22.95 10.30
N PRO A 118 12.96 -22.65 11.09
CA PRO A 118 11.79 -23.52 11.22
C PRO A 118 11.01 -23.70 9.91
N ARG A 119 11.23 -22.82 8.93
CA ARG A 119 10.69 -22.92 7.56
C ARG A 119 11.82 -22.87 6.52
N CYS A 120 12.91 -23.60 6.77
CA CYS A 120 14.03 -23.70 5.84
C CYS A 120 13.55 -24.07 4.42
N LEU A 121 13.96 -23.26 3.44
CA LEU A 121 13.51 -23.37 2.06
C LEU A 121 14.26 -24.45 1.26
N ILE A 122 15.37 -24.98 1.76
CA ILE A 122 16.18 -25.99 1.08
C ILE A 122 16.13 -27.34 1.79
N ASN A 123 16.39 -28.42 1.07
CA ASN A 123 16.58 -29.75 1.62
C ASN A 123 18.07 -30.01 1.93
N GLU A 124 18.36 -31.18 2.51
CA GLU A 124 19.72 -31.63 2.86
C GLU A 124 20.66 -31.75 1.65
N LYS A 125 20.09 -31.81 0.42
CA LYS A 125 20.83 -31.81 -0.85
C LYS A 125 21.05 -30.40 -1.41
N PHE A 126 20.80 -29.35 -0.62
CA PHE A 126 20.87 -27.94 -1.03
C PHE A 126 19.95 -27.54 -2.18
N GLN A 127 18.84 -28.26 -2.37
CA GLN A 127 17.84 -27.97 -3.39
C GLN A 127 16.63 -27.28 -2.77
N TYR A 128 16.05 -26.30 -3.49
CA TYR A 128 14.84 -25.64 -3.03
C TYR A 128 13.65 -26.61 -2.94
N ARG A 129 12.99 -26.59 -1.79
CA ARG A 129 11.71 -27.26 -1.58
C ARG A 129 10.61 -26.43 -2.23
N VAL A 130 10.10 -26.90 -3.37
CA VAL A 130 9.11 -26.15 -4.17
C VAL A 130 7.89 -25.76 -3.33
N SER A 131 7.36 -26.67 -2.50
CA SER A 131 6.22 -26.37 -1.62
C SER A 131 6.48 -25.20 -0.68
N ARG A 132 7.64 -25.18 0.00
CA ARG A 132 8.05 -24.11 0.91
C ARG A 132 8.27 -22.78 0.19
N CYS A 133 8.82 -22.82 -1.02
CA CYS A 133 8.96 -21.62 -1.85
C CYS A 133 7.60 -21.05 -2.23
N GLN A 134 6.63 -21.90 -2.61
CA GLN A 134 5.28 -21.46 -2.93
C GLN A 134 4.52 -20.93 -1.69
N GLU A 135 4.72 -21.53 -0.52
CA GLU A 135 4.22 -21.00 0.76
C GLU A 135 4.76 -19.60 1.03
N TYR A 136 6.07 -19.40 0.92
CA TYR A 136 6.68 -18.07 1.09
C TYR A 136 6.09 -17.04 0.11
N LEU A 137 5.91 -17.40 -1.17
CA LEU A 137 5.31 -16.50 -2.15
C LEU A 137 3.84 -16.16 -1.82
N ARG A 138 3.08 -17.10 -1.23
CA ARG A 138 1.71 -16.83 -0.77
C ARG A 138 1.70 -15.88 0.42
N ASP A 139 2.61 -16.07 1.38
CA ASP A 139 2.77 -15.17 2.52
C ASP A 139 3.16 -13.75 2.05
N VAL A 140 3.97 -13.63 0.99
CA VAL A 140 4.27 -12.35 0.34
C VAL A 140 3.03 -11.75 -0.33
N ASP A 141 2.18 -12.53 -1.00
CA ASP A 141 0.93 -12.01 -1.55
C ASP A 141 0.00 -11.45 -0.46
N VAL A 142 -0.05 -12.12 0.71
CA VAL A 142 -0.77 -11.61 1.90
C VAL A 142 -0.12 -10.31 2.40
N LEU A 143 1.21 -10.27 2.55
CA LEU A 143 1.94 -9.06 2.93
C LEU A 143 1.59 -7.88 2.03
N VAL A 144 1.58 -8.07 0.70
CA VAL A 144 1.30 -6.99 -0.26
C VAL A 144 -0.12 -6.45 -0.07
N ARG A 145 -1.11 -7.32 0.18
CA ARG A 145 -2.51 -6.91 0.44
C ARG A 145 -2.61 -6.08 1.71
N THR A 146 -1.95 -6.52 2.77
CA THR A 146 -1.95 -5.85 4.07
C THR A 146 -1.17 -4.54 4.03
N LEU A 147 -0.02 -4.50 3.34
CA LEU A 147 0.76 -3.27 3.10
C LEU A 147 -0.03 -2.24 2.31
N PHE A 148 -0.75 -2.65 1.27
CA PHE A 148 -1.63 -1.76 0.51
C PHE A 148 -2.63 -1.07 1.44
N ALA A 149 -3.31 -1.84 2.29
CA ALA A 149 -4.26 -1.29 3.25
C ALA A 149 -3.59 -0.39 4.29
N ALA A 150 -2.45 -0.81 4.86
CA ALA A 150 -1.70 -0.02 5.83
C ALA A 150 -1.27 1.34 5.26
N VAL A 151 -0.68 1.36 4.07
CA VAL A 151 -0.32 2.61 3.38
C VAL A 151 -1.57 3.44 3.14
N HIS A 152 -2.62 2.86 2.56
CA HIS A 152 -3.86 3.55 2.22
C HIS A 152 -4.54 4.21 3.43
N PHE A 153 -4.52 3.55 4.58
CA PHE A 153 -5.15 4.02 5.81
C PHE A 153 -4.33 5.05 6.57
N THR A 154 -3.02 5.14 6.33
CA THR A 154 -2.11 5.87 7.24
C THR A 154 -1.41 7.05 6.60
N PHE A 155 -1.21 7.10 5.28
CA PHE A 155 -0.47 8.16 4.58
C PHE A 155 -1.26 9.47 4.33
N GLY A 156 -2.16 9.83 5.24
CA GLY A 156 -3.01 11.03 5.15
C GLY A 156 -4.36 10.79 4.49
N LEU A 157 -4.90 11.80 3.80
CA LEU A 157 -6.18 11.67 3.09
C LEU A 157 -6.05 10.63 1.96
N PRO A 158 -6.87 9.56 2.00
CA PRO A 158 -6.74 8.46 1.06
C PRO A 158 -6.97 8.93 -0.38
N GLY A 159 -6.01 8.62 -1.25
CA GLY A 159 -6.13 8.85 -2.70
C GLY A 159 -7.24 8.02 -3.33
N ARG A 160 -7.64 8.39 -4.56
CA ARG A 160 -8.67 7.61 -5.26
C ARG A 160 -8.13 6.22 -5.57
N GLY A 161 -9.01 5.23 -5.60
CA GLY A 161 -8.63 3.86 -5.90
C GLY A 161 -7.81 3.74 -7.19
N THR A 162 -8.12 4.51 -8.24
CA THR A 162 -7.38 4.49 -9.50
C THR A 162 -5.95 5.02 -9.40
N GLU A 163 -5.67 5.93 -8.47
CA GLU A 163 -4.36 6.58 -8.30
C GLU A 163 -3.37 5.69 -7.55
N ILE A 164 -3.86 4.87 -6.60
CA ILE A 164 -2.99 4.07 -5.71
C ILE A 164 -2.62 2.73 -6.35
N ASN A 165 -3.38 2.26 -7.34
CA ASN A 165 -3.14 0.96 -7.96
C ASN A 165 -1.91 0.91 -8.86
N LEU A 166 -1.58 2.05 -9.46
CA LEU A 166 -0.54 2.16 -10.49
C LEU A 166 0.76 2.70 -9.92
N ILE A 167 0.92 2.69 -8.59
CA ILE A 167 2.15 3.11 -7.93
C ILE A 167 3.28 2.20 -8.39
N ILE A 168 4.29 2.77 -9.03
CA ILE A 168 5.51 2.08 -9.41
C ILE A 168 6.68 2.51 -8.51
N TRP A 169 7.53 1.55 -8.13
CA TRP A 169 8.65 1.78 -7.19
C TRP A 169 9.98 2.08 -7.89
N ALA A 170 10.09 1.75 -9.17
CA ALA A 170 11.23 2.01 -10.03
C ALA A 170 10.75 2.59 -11.36
N ASN A 171 11.58 3.39 -12.01
CA ASN A 171 11.25 3.96 -13.31
C ASN A 171 11.02 2.83 -14.34
N SER A 172 9.95 2.91 -15.13
CA SER A 172 9.74 2.08 -16.32
C SER A 172 10.12 2.87 -17.59
N ARG A 173 9.91 2.26 -18.76
CA ARG A 173 10.07 2.99 -20.04
C ARG A 173 8.99 4.06 -20.22
N GLU A 174 7.79 3.79 -19.72
CA GLU A 174 6.61 4.64 -19.91
C GLU A 174 6.40 5.63 -18.76
N HIS A 175 6.89 5.31 -17.55
CA HIS A 175 6.52 6.04 -16.34
C HIS A 175 7.70 6.25 -15.37
N ILE A 176 7.77 7.45 -14.79
CA ILE A 176 8.67 7.74 -13.66
C ILE A 176 8.07 7.19 -12.37
N LYS A 177 8.91 6.67 -11.48
CA LYS A 177 8.47 6.08 -10.21
C LYS A 177 7.63 7.04 -9.36
N ASN A 178 6.79 6.46 -8.52
CA ASN A 178 5.96 7.16 -7.54
C ASN A 178 6.55 7.11 -6.12
N VAL A 179 7.43 6.14 -5.84
CA VAL A 179 8.01 5.91 -4.51
C VAL A 179 9.36 6.60 -4.39
N TYR A 180 9.48 7.45 -3.37
CA TYR A 180 10.70 8.21 -3.08
C TYR A 180 11.05 8.11 -1.60
N VAL A 181 12.33 8.13 -1.26
CA VAL A 181 12.78 8.23 0.14
C VAL A 181 13.29 9.64 0.41
N ARG A 182 12.66 10.34 1.34
CA ARG A 182 13.09 11.67 1.80
C ARG A 182 12.57 11.95 3.20
N TYR A 183 13.24 12.84 3.93
CA TYR A 183 12.84 13.26 5.27
C TYR A 183 12.57 12.09 6.22
N LYS A 184 13.45 11.08 6.19
CA LYS A 184 13.37 9.92 7.08
C LYS A 184 12.12 9.05 6.86
N THR A 185 11.47 9.19 5.70
CA THR A 185 10.26 8.46 5.36
C THR A 185 10.15 8.18 3.86
N ILE A 186 9.12 7.43 3.48
CA ILE A 186 8.73 7.21 2.09
C ILE A 186 7.66 8.22 1.70
N LEU A 187 7.88 8.90 0.58
CA LEU A 187 6.92 9.75 -0.09
C LEU A 187 6.33 8.98 -1.29
N ILE A 188 5.00 9.04 -1.41
CA ILE A 188 4.27 8.54 -2.58
C ILE A 188 3.75 9.74 -3.34
N ILE A 189 4.28 9.93 -4.55
CA ILE A 189 3.93 11.04 -5.44
C ILE A 189 3.06 10.48 -6.56
N THR A 190 1.80 10.89 -6.58
CA THR A 190 0.82 10.49 -7.60
C THR A 190 0.30 11.73 -8.32
N ASP A 191 -0.16 11.54 -9.54
CA ASP A 191 -0.76 12.61 -10.32
C ASP A 191 -2.30 12.55 -10.23
N ASN A 192 -2.96 13.68 -9.99
CA ASN A 192 -4.42 13.70 -9.91
C ASN A 192 -5.01 14.00 -11.30
N SER A 193 -5.23 12.94 -12.08
CA SER A 193 -5.73 13.05 -13.47
C SER A 193 -7.03 13.85 -13.63
N LYS A 194 -7.90 13.91 -12.61
CA LYS A 194 -9.11 14.76 -12.66
C LYS A 194 -8.80 16.25 -12.55
N LEU A 195 -7.86 16.63 -11.67
CA LEU A 195 -7.41 18.02 -11.56
C LEU A 195 -6.53 18.42 -12.75
N LYS A 196 -5.81 17.47 -13.37
CA LYS A 196 -5.14 17.70 -14.65
C LYS A 196 -6.12 18.08 -15.75
N SER A 197 -7.22 17.34 -15.85
CA SER A 197 -8.27 17.55 -16.85
C SER A 197 -8.98 18.90 -16.67
N SER A 198 -9.12 19.40 -15.45
CA SER A 198 -9.81 20.68 -15.20
C SER A 198 -8.89 21.90 -15.25
N ALA A 199 -7.61 21.76 -14.88
CA ALA A 199 -6.67 22.89 -14.74
C ALA A 199 -5.66 23.02 -15.89
N GLY A 200 -5.63 22.08 -16.85
CA GLY A 200 -4.68 22.08 -17.96
C GLY A 200 -3.20 21.86 -17.57
N LYS A 201 -2.92 21.67 -16.27
CA LYS A 201 -1.57 21.43 -15.72
C LYS A 201 -1.54 20.20 -14.80
N PRO A 202 -0.42 19.48 -14.72
CA PRO A 202 -0.30 18.34 -13.83
C PRO A 202 -0.38 18.76 -12.35
N PHE A 203 -1.45 18.35 -11.65
CA PHE A 203 -1.53 18.48 -10.19
C PHE A 203 -0.92 17.25 -9.51
N TRP A 204 0.18 17.46 -8.78
CA TRP A 204 0.87 16.41 -8.05
C TRP A 204 0.39 16.35 -6.61
N VAL A 205 0.08 15.13 -6.15
CA VAL A 205 -0.27 14.85 -4.76
C VAL A 205 0.87 14.09 -4.13
N VAL A 206 1.49 14.70 -3.11
CA VAL A 206 2.55 14.10 -2.31
C VAL A 206 1.96 13.60 -1.01
N ARG A 207 2.17 12.32 -0.70
CA ARG A 207 1.75 11.70 0.57
C ARG A 207 2.95 11.16 1.31
N ALA A 208 3.16 11.62 2.53
CA ALA A 208 4.15 11.06 3.42
C ALA A 208 3.58 9.83 4.12
N VAL A 209 4.23 8.68 3.97
CA VAL A 209 3.90 7.47 4.71
C VAL A 209 4.38 7.64 6.16
N PRO A 210 3.63 7.24 7.19
CA PRO A 210 4.13 7.32 8.56
C PRO A 210 5.36 6.42 8.75
N LYS A 211 6.33 6.85 9.56
CA LYS A 211 7.63 6.15 9.72
C LYS A 211 7.49 4.66 10.05
N SER A 212 6.51 4.30 10.88
CA SER A 212 6.21 2.90 11.24
C SER A 212 5.90 2.05 10.01
N VAL A 213 5.10 2.57 9.07
CA VAL A 213 4.74 1.90 7.82
C VAL A 213 5.84 2.04 6.77
N ALA A 214 6.51 3.19 6.70
CA ALA A 214 7.59 3.43 5.76
C ALA A 214 8.75 2.44 5.94
N ARG A 215 9.09 2.11 7.20
CA ARG A 215 10.09 1.08 7.51
C ARG A 215 9.65 -0.29 6.98
N LEU A 216 8.41 -0.70 7.23
CA LEU A 216 7.88 -1.99 6.74
C LEU A 216 7.83 -2.05 5.21
N LEU A 217 7.41 -0.96 4.57
CA LEU A 217 7.40 -0.82 3.12
C LEU A 217 8.82 -0.87 2.52
N PHE A 218 9.80 -0.26 3.18
CA PHE A 218 11.21 -0.37 2.79
C PHE A 218 11.71 -1.81 2.86
N LEU A 219 11.43 -2.53 3.95
CA LEU A 219 11.81 -3.94 4.09
C LEU A 219 11.23 -4.80 2.97
N TYR A 220 9.97 -4.54 2.62
CA TYR A 220 9.33 -5.20 1.50
C TYR A 220 10.06 -4.91 0.17
N ILE A 221 10.31 -3.64 -0.18
CA ILE A 221 10.92 -3.27 -1.46
C ILE A 221 12.39 -3.73 -1.56
N ALA A 222 13.17 -3.60 -0.48
CA ALA A 222 14.62 -3.81 -0.50
C ALA A 222 15.05 -5.27 -0.24
N TYR A 223 14.27 -6.03 0.54
CA TYR A 223 14.68 -7.38 0.97
C TYR A 223 13.69 -8.46 0.51
N ILE A 224 12.43 -8.35 0.93
CA ILE A 224 11.43 -9.42 0.74
C ILE A 224 11.09 -9.60 -0.73
N ARG A 225 10.82 -8.51 -1.46
CA ARG A 225 10.45 -8.58 -2.88
C ARG A 225 11.58 -9.08 -3.77
N PRO A 226 12.84 -8.59 -3.69
CA PRO A 226 13.93 -9.14 -4.49
C PRO A 226 14.17 -10.62 -4.19
N PHE A 227 14.03 -11.04 -2.92
CA PHE A 227 14.12 -12.44 -2.55
C PHE A 227 12.97 -13.27 -3.13
N ALA A 228 11.71 -12.83 -3.00
CA ALA A 228 10.54 -13.47 -3.60
C ALA A 228 10.68 -13.61 -5.12
N ASN A 229 11.15 -12.55 -5.80
CA ASN A 229 11.44 -12.60 -7.24
C ASN A 229 12.51 -13.65 -7.57
N SER A 230 13.51 -13.83 -6.70
CA SER A 230 14.54 -14.86 -6.89
C SER A 230 13.98 -16.27 -6.71
N LEU A 231 13.08 -16.48 -5.75
CA LEU A 231 12.41 -17.76 -5.55
C LEU A 231 11.50 -18.11 -6.72
N GLN A 232 10.69 -17.16 -7.20
CA GLN A 232 9.79 -17.38 -8.35
C GLN A 232 10.57 -17.79 -9.60
N ARG A 233 11.75 -17.20 -9.85
CA ARG A 233 12.62 -17.60 -10.98
C ARG A 233 13.10 -19.04 -10.89
N VAL A 234 13.21 -19.60 -9.69
CA VAL A 234 13.66 -20.99 -9.50
C VAL A 234 12.49 -21.96 -9.44
N SER A 235 11.37 -21.59 -8.80
CA SER A 235 10.23 -22.48 -8.59
C SER A 235 9.19 -22.45 -9.70
N ALA A 236 9.07 -21.34 -10.44
CA ALA A 236 8.14 -21.17 -11.56
C ALA A 236 8.69 -20.14 -12.57
N PRO A 237 9.78 -20.47 -13.31
CA PRO A 237 10.43 -19.55 -14.25
C PRO A 237 9.48 -18.94 -15.28
N GLN A 238 8.50 -19.71 -15.77
CA GLN A 238 7.47 -19.29 -16.72
C GLN A 238 6.57 -18.15 -16.20
N ASN A 239 6.53 -17.97 -14.88
CA ASN A 239 5.74 -16.94 -14.21
C ASN A 239 6.55 -15.73 -13.78
N ALA A 240 7.88 -15.77 -13.94
CA ALA A 240 8.81 -14.76 -13.43
C ALA A 240 8.92 -13.57 -14.39
N GLU A 241 8.02 -12.60 -14.24
CA GLU A 241 8.04 -11.35 -15.00
C GLU A 241 8.54 -10.18 -14.13
N ARG A 242 9.35 -9.30 -14.72
CA ARG A 242 9.80 -8.08 -14.04
C ARG A 242 8.73 -7.00 -14.19
N THR A 243 8.07 -6.68 -13.09
CA THR A 243 7.17 -5.52 -13.03
C THR A 243 7.67 -4.45 -12.07
N ALA A 244 7.46 -3.18 -12.43
CA ALA A 244 7.76 -2.02 -11.60
C ALA A 244 6.60 -1.65 -10.65
N TYR A 245 5.43 -2.30 -10.74
CA TYR A 245 4.30 -2.03 -9.83
C TYR A 245 4.69 -2.34 -8.39
N LEU A 246 4.33 -1.47 -7.45
CA LEU A 246 4.63 -1.64 -6.04
C LEU A 246 3.92 -2.88 -5.46
N TYR A 247 2.64 -3.04 -5.80
CA TYR A 247 1.79 -4.13 -5.30
C TYR A 247 1.67 -5.24 -6.35
N VAL A 248 2.52 -6.26 -6.22
CA VAL A 248 2.57 -7.41 -7.13
C VAL A 248 1.76 -8.58 -6.58
N SER A 249 1.40 -9.50 -7.46
CA SER A 249 0.88 -10.80 -7.05
C SER A 249 1.63 -11.92 -7.76
N TYR A 250 2.13 -12.87 -6.98
CA TYR A 250 2.93 -14.00 -7.47
C TYR A 250 2.05 -15.14 -7.99
N HIS A 251 0.82 -15.26 -7.49
CA HIS A 251 -0.14 -16.31 -7.87
C HIS A 251 -1.30 -15.84 -8.76
N SER A 252 -1.36 -14.55 -9.10
CA SER A 252 -2.36 -14.02 -10.03
C SER A 252 -1.86 -14.03 -11.47
N SER A 253 -2.78 -14.22 -12.42
CA SER A 253 -2.51 -14.01 -13.85
C SER A 253 -2.18 -12.55 -14.15
N ARG A 254 -2.84 -11.61 -13.46
CA ARG A 254 -2.46 -10.20 -13.43
C ARG A 254 -1.36 -10.05 -12.40
N LYS A 255 -0.11 -9.93 -12.86
CA LYS A 255 1.11 -9.84 -12.02
C LYS A 255 1.16 -8.60 -11.09
N HIS A 256 0.08 -7.82 -11.03
CA HIS A 256 -0.13 -6.66 -10.17
C HIS A 256 -1.58 -6.61 -9.68
N PHE A 257 -1.82 -5.86 -8.61
CA PHE A 257 -3.15 -5.73 -8.01
C PHE A 257 -4.18 -5.17 -9.00
N SER A 258 -5.33 -5.83 -9.10
CA SER A 258 -6.49 -5.30 -9.79
C SER A 258 -7.34 -4.39 -8.88
N ALA A 259 -8.36 -3.75 -9.44
CA ALA A 259 -9.34 -2.99 -8.63
C ALA A 259 -10.15 -3.87 -7.66
N THR A 260 -10.42 -5.11 -8.07
CA THR A 260 -11.12 -6.10 -7.26
C THR A 260 -10.25 -6.60 -6.10
N ASP A 261 -8.95 -6.85 -6.33
CA ASP A 261 -8.01 -7.30 -5.28
C ASP A 261 -7.86 -6.27 -4.15
N ARG A 262 -7.92 -4.98 -4.49
CA ARG A 262 -7.84 -3.90 -3.50
C ARG A 262 -9.11 -3.80 -2.67
N SER A 263 -10.26 -3.90 -3.32
CA SER A 263 -11.55 -3.86 -2.65
C SER A 263 -11.72 -5.07 -1.73
N SER A 264 -11.25 -6.25 -2.14
CA SER A 264 -11.28 -7.45 -1.31
C SER A 264 -10.25 -7.40 -0.17
N ALA A 265 -9.04 -6.89 -0.40
CA ALA A 265 -8.04 -6.70 0.65
C ALA A 265 -8.57 -5.77 1.76
N LEU A 266 -9.09 -4.60 1.37
CA LEU A 266 -9.67 -3.65 2.30
C LEU A 266 -10.93 -4.19 2.98
N HIS A 267 -11.82 -4.85 2.22
CA HIS A 267 -13.01 -5.45 2.80
C HIS A 267 -12.66 -6.54 3.80
N SER A 268 -11.72 -7.44 3.49
CA SER A 268 -11.35 -8.55 4.39
C SER A 268 -10.76 -8.02 5.70
N LEU A 269 -9.85 -7.04 5.62
CA LEU A 269 -9.22 -6.43 6.79
C LEU A 269 -10.21 -5.65 7.65
N THR A 270 -11.14 -4.93 7.02
CA THR A 270 -12.12 -4.13 7.75
C THR A 270 -13.28 -4.97 8.28
N ASN A 271 -13.62 -6.08 7.60
CA ASN A 271 -14.61 -7.07 8.06
C ASN A 271 -14.13 -7.84 9.29
N ALA A 272 -12.84 -8.19 9.36
CA ALA A 272 -12.24 -8.79 10.57
C ALA A 272 -12.35 -7.88 11.81
N LEU A 273 -12.66 -6.60 11.60
CA LEU A 273 -12.80 -5.56 12.63
C LEU A 273 -14.24 -5.02 12.70
N SER A 274 -15.21 -5.82 12.24
CA SER A 274 -16.66 -5.53 12.28
C SER A 274 -17.11 -4.25 11.56
N MET A 275 -16.28 -3.69 10.68
CA MET A 275 -16.60 -2.48 9.91
C MET A 275 -16.29 -2.68 8.42
N PRO A 276 -16.98 -3.55 7.67
CA PRO A 276 -16.64 -3.83 6.27
C PRO A 276 -16.74 -2.59 5.38
N MET A 277 -15.60 -1.96 5.11
CA MET A 277 -15.47 -0.74 4.31
C MET A 277 -14.78 -1.04 2.98
N LYS A 278 -15.43 -0.62 1.89
CA LYS A 278 -14.78 -0.48 0.58
C LYS A 278 -13.96 0.82 0.55
N ILE A 279 -13.03 0.92 -0.40
CA ILE A 279 -12.13 2.08 -0.60
C ILE A 279 -12.88 3.42 -0.57
N GLY A 280 -13.99 3.51 -1.32
CA GLY A 280 -14.77 4.73 -1.45
C GLY A 280 -15.38 5.20 -0.13
N LEU A 281 -15.91 4.26 0.66
CA LEU A 281 -16.54 4.56 1.94
C LEU A 281 -15.50 4.97 2.99
N TYR A 282 -14.35 4.28 3.04
CA TYR A 282 -13.24 4.67 3.91
C TYR A 282 -12.75 6.09 3.59
N ARG A 283 -12.68 6.43 2.30
CA ARG A 283 -12.31 7.78 1.86
C ARG A 283 -13.33 8.81 2.31
N GLN A 284 -14.63 8.54 2.17
CA GLN A 284 -15.69 9.46 2.63
C GLN A 284 -15.65 9.65 4.15
N ALA A 285 -15.47 8.58 4.92
CA ALA A 285 -15.23 8.67 6.37
C ALA A 285 -14.02 9.56 6.68
N SER A 286 -12.88 9.28 6.06
CA SER A 286 -11.63 10.03 6.28
C SER A 286 -11.81 11.51 6.00
N VAL A 287 -12.54 11.87 4.94
CA VAL A 287 -12.82 13.28 4.60
C VAL A 287 -13.77 13.91 5.62
N ALA A 288 -14.84 13.22 6.03
CA ALA A 288 -15.77 13.75 7.03
C ALA A 288 -15.10 13.99 8.39
N ILE A 289 -14.24 13.06 8.81
CA ILE A 289 -13.41 13.17 10.02
C ILE A 289 -12.43 14.34 9.88
N ALA A 290 -11.71 14.43 8.77
CA ALA A 290 -10.78 15.53 8.52
C ALA A 290 -11.48 16.90 8.59
N LYS A 291 -12.69 17.03 8.01
CA LYS A 291 -13.47 18.27 8.09
C LYS A 291 -13.78 18.65 9.54
N LYS A 292 -14.31 17.72 10.34
CA LYS A 292 -14.64 17.99 11.75
C LYS A 292 -13.44 18.40 12.59
N TYR A 293 -12.31 17.71 12.44
CA TYR A 293 -11.17 17.86 13.36
C TYR A 293 -10.04 18.74 12.84
N LEU A 294 -9.93 18.99 11.53
CA LEU A 294 -8.83 19.78 10.94
C LEU A 294 -9.26 21.16 10.44
N GLU A 295 -10.56 21.42 10.19
CA GLU A 295 -10.99 22.75 9.70
C GLU A 295 -10.65 23.89 10.68
N ASN A 296 -10.57 23.59 11.97
CA ASN A 296 -10.11 24.55 12.98
C ASN A 296 -8.58 24.59 13.11
N THR A 297 -7.89 23.47 12.92
CA THR A 297 -6.42 23.39 13.02
C THR A 297 -5.69 24.04 11.84
N VAL A 298 -6.27 24.02 10.65
CA VAL A 298 -5.64 24.60 9.44
C VAL A 298 -5.72 26.13 9.42
N LYS A 299 -6.70 26.72 10.11
CA LYS A 299 -6.77 28.19 10.27
C LYS A 299 -5.56 28.75 11.03
N ASP A 300 -4.95 27.95 11.91
CA ASP A 300 -3.78 28.34 12.71
C ASP A 300 -2.44 28.03 12.01
N ILE A 301 -2.45 27.37 10.85
CA ILE A 301 -1.24 26.95 10.11
C ILE A 301 -0.91 27.89 8.94
N ASN A 302 -1.79 28.85 8.63
CA ASN A 302 -1.46 29.99 7.78
C ASN A 302 -1.12 31.20 8.67
N PRO A 303 0.17 31.55 8.87
CA PRO A 303 0.51 32.93 9.23
C PRO A 303 0.12 33.90 8.11
#